data_AF-A0A2S7XI82-F1
#
_entry.id   AF-A0A2S7XI82-F1
#
_cell.length_a   1.000
_cell.length_b   1.000
_cell.length_c   1.000
_cell.angle_alpha   90.00
_cell.angle_beta   90.00
_cell.angle_gamma   90.00
#
_symmetry.space_group_name_H-M   'P 1'
#
loop_
_entity.id
_entity.type
_entity.pdbx_description
1 polymer ?
#
loop_
_entity_poly.entity_id
_entity_poly.type
_entity_poly.pdbx_seq_one_letter_code
_entity_poly.pdbx_strand_id
1 'polypeptide(L)'
;MGQASEISQVPPAEVTIAALHEMFNSKSQGGLMWNNLTEDDRRAFCFTAKLKERHVTIGLDEMDSLELARLHRAIKRIATVATKFNSISLSDFK
;
A
#
# COMPACT_ATOMS: atom_id res chain seq x y z
N MET A 1 12.12 -12.99 -50.58
CA MET A 1 13.10 -12.54 -49.56
C MET A 1 12.46 -11.29 -48.94
N GLY A 2 11.75 -11.37 -47.80
CA GLY A 2 12.31 -11.41 -46.44
C GLY A 2 12.89 -10.02 -46.12
N GLN A 3 12.36 -9.19 -45.21
CA GLN A 3 12.15 -9.44 -43.79
C GLN A 3 11.02 -8.59 -43.19
N ALA A 4 10.50 -9.13 -42.08
CA ALA A 4 9.37 -8.68 -41.30
C ALA A 4 9.61 -7.35 -40.57
N SER A 5 8.57 -6.52 -40.53
CA SER A 5 8.45 -5.42 -39.59
C SER A 5 8.13 -6.00 -38.20
N GLU A 6 9.09 -6.00 -37.27
CA GLU A 6 8.81 -6.21 -35.85
C GLU A 6 8.03 -5.00 -35.34
N ILE A 7 6.70 -5.13 -35.35
CA ILE A 7 5.81 -4.25 -34.62
C ILE A 7 6.01 -4.61 -33.14
N SER A 8 6.87 -3.87 -32.46
CA SER A 8 6.99 -3.92 -31.00
C SER A 8 5.66 -3.48 -30.39
N GLN A 9 4.74 -4.44 -30.22
CA GLN A 9 3.47 -4.23 -29.54
C GLN A 9 3.80 -4.02 -28.06
N VAL A 10 3.87 -2.75 -27.66
CA VAL A 10 3.90 -2.39 -26.23
C VAL A 10 2.60 -2.95 -25.63
N PRO A 11 2.68 -3.89 -24.66
CA PRO A 11 1.47 -4.43 -24.05
C PRO A 11 0.67 -3.29 -23.41
N PRO A 12 -0.67 -3.37 -23.40
CA PRO A 12 -1.52 -2.37 -22.77
C PRO A 12 -1.05 -2.09 -21.34
N ALA A 13 -1.04 -0.82 -20.92
CA ALA A 13 -0.51 -0.42 -19.61
C ALA A 13 -1.12 -1.22 -18.44
N GLU A 14 -2.38 -1.63 -18.56
CA GLU A 14 -3.07 -2.50 -17.59
C GLU A 14 -2.40 -3.88 -17.44
N VAL A 15 -1.93 -4.46 -18.54
CA VAL A 15 -1.21 -5.74 -18.56
C VAL A 15 0.17 -5.59 -17.91
N THR A 16 0.84 -4.46 -18.16
CA THR A 16 2.14 -4.15 -17.55
C THR A 16 2.03 -3.92 -16.04
N ILE A 17 0.99 -3.22 -15.58
CA ILE A 17 0.75 -2.98 -14.16
C ILE A 17 0.40 -4.30 -13.44
N ALA A 18 -0.45 -5.14 -14.04
CA ALA A 18 -0.77 -6.46 -13.49
C ALA A 18 0.47 -7.36 -13.39
N ALA A 19 1.32 -7.38 -14.42
CA ALA A 19 2.59 -8.12 -14.40
C ALA A 19 3.57 -7.61 -13.34
N LEU A 20 3.66 -6.28 -13.13
CA LEU A 20 4.47 -5.69 -12.06
C LEU A 20 3.94 -6.06 -10.68
N HIS A 21 2.63 -6.01 -10.48
CA HIS A 21 1.97 -6.45 -9.25
C HIS A 21 2.22 -7.94 -8.95
N GLU A 22 2.19 -8.79 -9.97
CA GLU A 22 2.51 -10.21 -9.89
C GLU A 22 3.98 -10.46 -9.52
N MET A 23 4.91 -9.67 -10.07
CA MET A 23 6.34 -9.73 -9.72
C MET A 23 6.64 -9.38 -8.25
N PHE A 24 5.85 -8.49 -7.64
CA PHE A 24 6.00 -8.10 -6.23
C PHE A 24 5.05 -8.85 -5.29
N ASN A 25 4.43 -9.94 -5.76
CA ASN A 25 3.54 -10.80 -5.00
C ASN A 25 2.38 -10.02 -4.32
N SER A 26 1.85 -8.99 -4.99
CA SER A 26 0.76 -8.17 -4.47
C SER A 26 -0.25 -7.84 -5.56
N LYS A 27 -1.52 -8.17 -5.33
CA LYS A 27 -2.63 -7.97 -6.28
C LYS A 27 -3.07 -6.51 -6.44
N SER A 28 -2.53 -5.59 -5.64
CA SER A 28 -2.89 -4.17 -5.69
C SER A 28 -1.76 -3.25 -5.22
N GLN A 29 -1.83 -1.98 -5.64
CA GLN A 29 -0.94 -0.92 -5.15
C GLN A 29 -1.00 -0.78 -3.62
N GLY A 30 -2.20 -0.91 -3.03
CA GLY A 30 -2.38 -0.87 -1.58
C GLY A 30 -1.69 -2.04 -0.89
N GLY A 31 -1.80 -3.25 -1.45
CA GLY A 31 -1.10 -4.43 -0.94
C GLY A 31 0.42 -4.28 -1.05
N LEU A 32 0.92 -3.66 -2.12
CA LEU A 32 2.36 -3.45 -2.31
C LEU A 32 2.90 -2.47 -1.26
N MET A 33 2.19 -1.36 -1.04
CA MET A 33 2.55 -0.40 0.00
C MET A 33 2.51 -1.05 1.38
N TRP A 34 1.46 -1.81 1.68
CA TRP A 34 1.33 -2.54 2.94
C TRP A 34 2.48 -3.53 3.16
N ASN A 35 2.83 -4.27 2.11
CA ASN A 35 3.90 -5.26 2.16
C ASN A 35 5.27 -4.63 2.44
N ASN A 36 5.48 -3.39 2.00
CA ASN A 36 6.72 -2.63 2.22
C ASN A 36 6.78 -1.90 3.58
N LEU A 37 5.69 -1.86 4.35
CA LEU A 37 5.72 -1.28 5.70
C LEU A 37 6.49 -2.18 6.67
N THR A 38 7.20 -1.54 7.62
CA THR A 38 7.78 -2.26 8.75
C THR A 38 6.69 -2.84 9.65
N GLU A 39 7.04 -3.82 10.46
CA GLU A 39 6.09 -4.41 11.42
C GLU A 39 5.55 -3.37 12.39
N ASP A 40 6.39 -2.43 12.83
CA ASP A 40 6.00 -1.35 13.75
C ASP A 40 5.01 -0.37 13.09
N ASP A 41 5.24 -0.01 11.82
CA ASP A 41 4.29 0.84 11.07
C ASP A 41 2.94 0.14 10.91
N ARG A 42 2.95 -1.15 10.57
CA ARG A 42 1.71 -1.95 10.47
C ARG A 42 1.00 -2.02 11.82
N ARG A 43 1.73 -2.24 12.92
CA ARG A 43 1.20 -2.25 14.28
C ARG A 43 0.53 -0.92 14.62
N ALA A 44 1.14 0.22 14.27
CA ALA A 44 0.55 1.54 14.48
C ALA A 44 -0.76 1.74 13.69
N PHE A 45 -0.79 1.33 12.42
CA PHE A 45 -1.99 1.40 11.60
C PHE A 45 -3.10 0.46 12.11
N CYS A 46 -2.77 -0.80 12.42
CA CYS A 46 -3.70 -1.77 12.98
C CYS A 46 -4.30 -1.30 14.31
N PHE A 47 -3.47 -0.77 15.22
CA PHE A 47 -3.93 -0.20 16.48
C PHE A 47 -4.94 0.93 16.24
N THR A 48 -4.60 1.87 15.35
CA THR A 48 -5.45 3.02 15.00
C THR A 48 -6.79 2.60 14.36
N ALA A 49 -6.77 1.50 13.62
CA ALA A 49 -7.92 0.88 12.96
C ALA A 49 -8.75 -0.03 13.90
N LYS A 50 -8.31 -0.24 15.15
CA LYS A 50 -8.88 -1.21 16.09
C LYS A 50 -8.87 -2.64 15.54
N LEU A 51 -7.84 -2.98 14.78
CA LEU A 51 -7.57 -4.33 14.31
C LEU A 51 -6.75 -5.10 15.35
N LYS A 52 -6.90 -6.42 15.34
CA LYS A 52 -6.16 -7.33 16.23
C LYS A 52 -4.71 -7.49 15.77
N GLU A 53 -3.85 -7.95 16.67
CA GLU A 53 -2.42 -8.19 16.40
C GLU A 53 -2.16 -9.13 15.21
N ARG A 54 -3.04 -10.12 14.98
CA ARG A 54 -2.97 -11.00 13.80
C ARG A 54 -2.90 -10.25 12.46
N HIS A 55 -3.44 -9.04 12.38
CA HIS A 55 -3.51 -8.28 11.12
C HIS A 55 -2.16 -7.63 10.76
N VAL A 56 -1.21 -7.60 11.69
CA VAL A 56 0.13 -7.04 11.46
C VAL A 56 0.93 -7.93 10.50
N THR A 57 0.76 -9.25 10.62
CA THR A 57 1.56 -10.24 9.88
C THR A 57 0.94 -10.70 8.56
N ILE A 58 -0.35 -10.42 8.31
CA ILE A 58 -1.06 -10.86 7.11
C ILE A 58 -1.08 -9.78 6.01
N GLY A 59 -1.31 -10.24 4.78
CA GLY A 59 -1.53 -9.37 3.61
C GLY A 59 -2.89 -8.67 3.64
N LEU A 60 -3.04 -7.60 2.87
CA LEU A 60 -4.35 -6.92 2.71
C LEU A 60 -5.39 -7.81 2.02
N ASP A 61 -4.98 -8.76 1.19
CA ASP A 61 -5.89 -9.70 0.53
C ASP A 61 -6.44 -10.79 1.47
N GLU A 62 -5.88 -10.91 2.66
CA GLU A 62 -6.37 -11.79 3.74
C GLU A 62 -7.35 -11.07 4.70
N MET A 63 -7.51 -9.75 4.57
CA MET A 63 -8.43 -8.96 5.37
C MET A 63 -9.82 -8.93 4.74
N ASP A 64 -10.86 -8.96 5.56
CA ASP A 64 -12.23 -8.78 5.05
C ASP A 64 -12.52 -7.31 4.67
N SER A 65 -13.62 -7.09 3.94
CA SER A 65 -14.01 -5.75 3.49
C SER A 65 -14.23 -4.74 4.62
N LEU A 66 -14.67 -5.20 5.80
CA LEU A 66 -14.90 -4.33 6.97
C LEU A 66 -13.56 -3.96 7.62
N GLU A 67 -12.64 -4.91 7.73
CA GLU A 67 -11.28 -4.71 8.22
C GLU A 67 -10.52 -3.73 7.31
N LEU A 68 -10.60 -3.92 5.98
CA LEU A 68 -10.02 -3.00 4.99
C LEU A 68 -10.62 -1.58 5.08
N ALA A 69 -11.94 -1.46 5.24
CA ALA A 69 -12.60 -0.16 5.39
C ALA A 69 -12.13 0.58 6.66
N ARG A 70 -11.96 -0.16 7.78
CA ARG A 70 -11.43 0.39 9.03
C ARG A 70 -9.98 0.84 8.88
N LEU A 71 -9.14 0.02 8.25
CA LEU A 71 -7.74 0.34 7.99
C LEU A 71 -7.60 1.58 7.12
N HIS A 72 -8.31 1.64 6.00
CA HIS A 72 -8.30 2.78 5.11
C HIS A 72 -8.75 4.08 5.80
N ARG A 73 -9.80 4.02 6.64
CA ARG A 73 -10.25 5.17 7.44
C ARG A 73 -9.19 5.61 8.45
N ALA A 74 -8.50 4.66 9.09
CA ALA A 74 -7.43 4.95 10.05
C ALA A 74 -6.24 5.65 9.37
N ILE A 75 -5.79 5.13 8.23
CA ILE A 75 -4.70 5.73 7.44
C ILE A 75 -5.05 7.16 7.03
N LYS A 76 -6.25 7.39 6.47
CA LYS A 76 -6.70 8.75 6.11
C LYS A 76 -6.73 9.70 7.31
N ARG A 77 -7.18 9.22 8.47
CA ARG A 77 -7.20 10.03 9.70
C ARG A 77 -5.77 10.40 10.12
N ILE A 78 -4.85 9.43 10.16
CA ILE A 78 -3.44 9.68 10.49
C ILE A 78 -2.84 10.70 9.53
N ALA A 79 -2.99 10.49 8.21
CA ALA A 79 -2.45 11.41 7.22
C ALA A 79 -2.97 12.84 7.42
N THR A 80 -4.26 13.01 7.71
CA THR A 80 -4.89 14.32 7.92
C THR A 80 -4.38 15.03 9.17
N VAL A 81 -4.05 14.31 10.24
CA VAL A 81 -3.51 14.92 11.46
C VAL A 81 -1.99 15.13 11.37
N ALA A 82 -1.26 14.18 10.78
CA ALA A 82 0.19 14.23 10.64
C ALA A 82 0.65 15.40 9.76
N THR A 83 -0.11 15.74 8.70
CA THR A 83 0.23 16.88 7.83
C THR A 83 0.31 18.21 8.59
N LYS A 84 -0.40 18.36 9.71
CA LYS A 84 -0.34 19.56 10.56
C LYS A 84 1.00 19.72 11.28
N PHE A 85 1.76 18.63 11.41
CA PHE A 85 3.07 18.60 12.06
C PHE A 85 4.23 18.64 11.06
N ASN A 86 3.97 18.63 9.75
CA ASN A 86 5.03 18.57 8.72
C ASN A 86 5.98 19.79 8.74
N SER A 87 5.50 20.94 9.19
CA SER A 87 6.30 22.18 9.26
C SER A 87 6.92 22.43 10.63
N ILE A 88 6.67 21.53 11.58
CA ILE A 88 7.06 21.69 12.99
C ILE A 88 8.41 20.99 13.20
N SER A 89 9.36 21.71 13.77
CA SER A 89 10.70 21.20 14.09
C SER A 89 10.69 20.49 15.44
N LEU A 90 11.69 19.65 15.70
CA LEU A 90 11.83 19.00 17.01
C LEU A 90 11.93 20.01 18.17
N SER A 91 12.46 21.21 17.92
CA SER A 91 12.52 22.29 18.92
C SER A 91 11.15 22.78 19.37
N ASP A 92 10.13 22.67 18.54
CA ASP A 92 8.77 23.14 18.86
C ASP A 92 8.00 22.17 19.79
N PHE A 93 8.58 21.00 20.09
CA PHE A 93 8.03 20.00 21.02
C PHE A 93 8.60 20.12 22.45
N LYS A 94 9.39 21.16 22.74
CA LYS A 94 10.04 21.40 24.04
C LYS A 94 9.39 22.54 24.81
#